data_AF-A0A812WNQ6-F1
#
_entry.id   AF-A0A812WNQ6-F1
#
_cell.length_a   1.000
_cell.length_b   1.000
_cell.length_c   1.000
_cell.angle_alpha   90.00
_cell.angle_beta   90.00
_cell.angle_gamma   90.00
#
_symmetry.space_group_name_H-M   'P 1'
#
loop_
_entity.id
_entity.type
_entity.pdbx_description
1 polymer ?
#
loop_
_entity_poly.entity_id
_entity_poly.type
_entity_poly.pdbx_seq_one_letter_code
_entity_poly.pdbx_strand_id
1 'polypeptide(L)'
;MAKLFHIKPEFAYFHRALEVCAGGRLFFVIVDNEETGKALLEKGQLRRRVTIIPLNKIQDNSISPQVVRQARSILPEGADAQVAMEIVGFEKEVQSAMKFVFGPYMVCDTAETAKMLTFHPNVRVRTVTRDGDSYDPAGTITGGSAPKGGNLLQKLQQVSELEKKVLQYRCQYEKAASEVQKMQAAAQHYASLDREVKCKEHELALLEDRINRSEHATTEQSVQDMQTELQKLQEDIQNLPEEKKTLEKSSKQLEKDIKSLDSGRDERIKYFERQVVELKKAAKQNVEKIEKQREKTEQAQVEVEVLRNELQALDAKDQDSGKGQEAILAEIEQMSENLEAKKESYTSAGERLEIMRVELQNLDESLGQLAEELGGNKQKREEKELEQKRVTHKIQQLQKDDKESHVVVARMEKEHPWIQKEQALFGKKGTDFDFQGNHYQQNK
;
A
#
# COMPACT_ATOMS: atom_id res chain seq x y z
N MET A 1 -7.99 13.91 19.70
CA MET A 1 -7.30 15.11 19.18
C MET A 1 -6.50 14.78 17.92
N ALA A 2 -5.55 13.82 17.97
CA ALA A 2 -4.62 13.53 16.87
C ALA A 2 -5.25 13.21 15.49
N LYS A 3 -6.49 12.69 15.44
CA LYS A 3 -7.21 12.39 14.19
C LYS A 3 -7.93 13.59 13.58
N LEU A 4 -8.03 14.71 14.30
CA LEU A 4 -8.88 15.85 13.96
C LEU A 4 -8.09 17.02 13.34
N PHE A 5 -6.78 16.85 13.16
CA PHE A 5 -5.94 17.80 12.44
C PHE A 5 -4.93 17.06 11.57
N HIS A 6 -4.43 17.74 10.54
CA HIS A 6 -3.32 17.32 9.70
C HIS A 6 -2.25 18.41 9.71
N ILE A 7 -1.03 18.08 9.30
CA ILE A 7 0.02 19.09 9.14
C ILE A 7 -0.02 19.54 7.68
N LYS A 8 0.09 20.84 7.43
CA LYS A 8 0.18 21.34 6.06
C LYS A 8 1.46 20.79 5.41
N PRO A 9 1.42 20.32 4.15
CA PRO A 9 2.57 19.69 3.49
C PRO A 9 3.84 20.53 3.52
N GLU A 10 3.70 21.85 3.41
CA GLU A 10 4.78 22.85 3.46
C GLU A 10 5.59 22.81 4.75
N PHE A 11 5.02 22.28 5.84
CA PHE A 11 5.61 22.28 7.19
C PHE A 11 5.79 20.87 7.75
N ALA A 12 5.85 19.85 6.88
CA ALA A 12 6.00 18.45 7.30
C ALA A 12 7.25 18.22 8.19
N TYR A 13 8.31 19.02 8.01
CA TYR A 13 9.53 18.92 8.82
C TYR A 13 9.34 19.33 10.30
N PHE A 14 8.21 19.95 10.67
CA PHE A 14 7.86 20.28 12.06
C PHE A 14 7.03 19.19 12.78
N HIS A 15 6.93 17.99 12.22
CA HIS A 15 6.22 16.86 12.82
C HIS A 15 6.58 16.62 14.30
N ARG A 16 7.89 16.61 14.59
CA ARG A 16 8.41 16.36 15.94
C ARG A 16 8.14 17.52 16.89
N ALA A 17 8.29 18.76 16.41
CA ALA A 17 7.95 19.94 17.19
C ALA A 17 6.47 19.95 17.60
N LEU A 18 5.56 19.66 16.67
CA LEU A 18 4.13 19.60 16.95
C LEU A 18 3.73 18.44 17.89
N GLU A 19 4.43 17.30 17.78
CA GLU A 19 4.26 16.20 18.72
C GLU A 19 4.58 16.63 20.15
N VAL A 20 5.64 17.42 20.34
CA VAL A 20 6.04 17.96 21.65
C VAL A 20 5.10 19.07 22.12
N CYS A 21 4.66 19.98 21.23
CA CYS A 21 3.69 21.03 21.54
C CYS A 21 2.39 20.44 22.11
N ALA A 22 1.86 19.40 21.46
CA ALA A 22 0.65 18.73 21.90
C ALA A 22 0.91 17.79 23.09
N GLY A 23 2.00 17.03 23.07
CA GLY A 23 2.36 16.05 24.09
C GLY A 23 1.19 15.09 24.38
N GLY A 24 0.88 14.91 25.67
CA GLY A 24 -0.25 14.08 26.10
C GLY A 24 -1.63 14.57 25.61
N ARG A 25 -1.75 15.85 25.18
CA ARG A 25 -3.01 16.41 24.65
C ARG A 25 -3.42 15.78 23.32
N LEU A 26 -2.51 15.08 22.62
CA LEU A 26 -2.84 14.29 21.42
C LEU A 26 -3.92 13.24 21.68
N PHE A 27 -3.99 12.73 22.91
CA PHE A 27 -4.94 11.70 23.34
C PHE A 27 -6.22 12.25 23.94
N PHE A 28 -6.39 13.57 23.99
CA PHE A 28 -7.60 14.16 24.54
C PHE A 28 -8.79 13.90 23.60
N VAL A 29 -9.94 13.62 24.19
CA VAL A 29 -11.20 13.39 23.46
C VAL A 29 -11.94 14.72 23.38
N ILE A 30 -12.34 15.13 22.18
CA ILE A 30 -13.09 16.37 21.97
C ILE A 30 -14.57 16.02 21.96
N VAL A 31 -15.38 16.78 22.70
CA VAL A 31 -16.85 16.65 22.75
C VAL A 31 -17.50 17.99 22.49
N ASP A 32 -18.76 17.96 22.08
CA ASP A 32 -19.59 19.13 21.81
C ASP A 32 -19.78 20.02 23.04
N ASN A 33 -20.17 19.46 24.19
CA ASN A 33 -20.47 20.21 25.41
C ASN A 33 -20.02 19.52 26.72
N GLU A 34 -20.07 20.24 27.85
CA GLU A 34 -19.69 19.68 29.15
C GLU A 34 -20.62 18.54 29.62
N GLU A 35 -21.88 18.55 29.20
CA GLU A 35 -22.87 17.54 29.59
C GLU A 35 -22.53 16.17 28.99
N THR A 36 -22.20 16.13 27.69
CA THR A 36 -21.68 14.95 26.99
C THR A 36 -20.38 14.48 27.63
N GLY A 37 -19.47 15.39 27.95
CA GLY A 37 -18.23 15.06 28.65
C GLY A 37 -18.49 14.39 30.01
N LYS A 38 -19.41 14.94 30.81
CA LYS A 38 -19.82 14.37 32.10
C LYS A 38 -20.48 13.01 31.95
N ALA A 39 -21.38 12.86 30.98
CA ALA A 39 -22.06 11.61 30.70
C ALA A 39 -21.07 10.50 30.30
N LEU A 40 -20.06 10.81 29.50
CA LEU A 40 -19.01 9.85 29.14
C LEU A 40 -18.14 9.43 30.33
N LEU A 41 -17.84 10.36 31.25
CA LEU A 41 -17.06 10.06 32.45
C LEU A 41 -17.85 9.22 33.45
N GLU A 42 -19.13 9.50 33.64
CA GLU A 42 -19.99 8.79 34.60
C GLU A 42 -20.49 7.43 34.08
N LYS A 43 -20.89 7.38 32.80
CA LYS A 43 -21.61 6.23 32.21
C LYS A 43 -20.90 5.57 31.03
N GLY A 44 -19.80 6.13 30.53
CA GLY A 44 -19.11 5.66 29.33
C GLY A 44 -18.21 4.43 29.50
N GLN A 45 -18.15 3.82 30.70
CA GLN A 45 -17.38 2.60 30.99
C GLN A 45 -15.91 2.67 30.49
N LEU A 46 -15.26 3.82 30.68
CA LEU A 46 -13.92 4.07 30.19
C LEU A 46 -12.90 3.18 30.90
N ARG A 47 -12.18 2.35 30.11
CA ARG A 47 -11.18 1.39 30.62
C ARG A 47 -9.88 2.05 31.10
N ARG A 48 -9.66 3.33 30.79
CA ARG A 48 -8.43 4.09 31.07
C ARG A 48 -8.79 5.52 31.44
N ARG A 49 -7.87 6.21 32.11
CA ARG A 49 -8.00 7.64 32.40
C ARG A 49 -7.95 8.43 31.09
N VAL A 50 -8.99 9.20 30.81
CA VAL A 50 -9.11 10.04 29.61
C VAL A 50 -9.32 11.49 30.05
N THR A 51 -8.76 12.44 29.29
CA THR A 51 -9.08 13.86 29.44
C THR A 51 -10.00 14.27 28.29
N ILE A 52 -11.11 14.92 28.62
CA ILE A 52 -12.14 15.33 27.67
C ILE A 52 -12.14 16.87 27.55
N ILE A 53 -12.16 17.39 26.32
CA ILE A 53 -12.26 18.82 26.01
C ILE A 53 -13.67 19.13 25.52
N PRO A 54 -14.52 19.81 26.32
CA PRO A 54 -15.80 20.32 25.86
C PRO A 54 -15.61 21.62 25.04
N LEU A 55 -16.08 21.59 23.78
CA LEU A 55 -15.89 22.70 22.84
C LEU A 55 -16.56 24.00 23.27
N ASN A 56 -17.67 23.91 24.01
CA ASN A 56 -18.43 25.07 24.47
C ASN A 56 -17.86 25.77 25.74
N LYS A 57 -16.91 25.15 26.46
CA LYS A 57 -16.28 25.72 27.67
C LYS A 57 -14.79 25.98 27.53
N ILE A 58 -14.14 25.42 26.51
CA ILE A 58 -12.69 25.54 26.37
C ILE A 58 -12.28 26.98 26.08
N GLN A 59 -11.25 27.45 26.78
CA GLN A 59 -10.74 28.82 26.64
C GLN A 59 -9.64 28.90 25.58
N ASP A 60 -9.62 30.03 24.87
CA ASP A 60 -8.59 30.36 23.89
C ASP A 60 -7.34 30.92 24.59
N ASN A 61 -6.24 30.17 24.51
CA ASN A 61 -4.94 30.57 25.06
C ASN A 61 -3.95 30.93 23.93
N SER A 62 -4.45 31.41 22.79
CA SER A 62 -3.62 31.78 21.65
C SER A 62 -2.76 33.01 21.94
N ILE A 63 -1.57 33.02 21.35
CA ILE A 63 -0.65 34.18 21.41
C ILE A 63 -1.31 35.38 20.71
N SER A 64 -1.23 36.55 21.34
CA SER A 64 -1.81 37.77 20.77
C SER A 64 -1.11 38.16 19.46
N PRO A 65 -1.83 38.69 18.45
CA PRO A 65 -1.20 39.09 17.19
C PRO A 65 -0.10 40.15 17.34
N GLN A 66 -0.17 40.99 18.38
CA GLN A 66 0.87 41.96 18.70
C GLN A 66 2.17 41.29 19.14
N VAL A 67 2.07 40.27 20.00
CA VAL A 67 3.23 39.48 20.45
C VAL A 67 3.84 38.69 19.29
N VAL A 68 3.02 38.13 18.39
CA VAL A 68 3.52 37.45 17.18
C VAL A 68 4.31 38.41 16.28
N ARG A 69 3.82 39.64 16.07
CA ARG A 69 4.54 40.67 15.29
C ARG A 69 5.87 41.04 15.94
N GLN A 70 5.88 41.22 17.25
CA GLN A 70 7.11 41.52 18.00
C GLN A 70 8.11 40.35 17.92
N ALA A 71 7.64 39.11 18.10
CA ALA A 71 8.47 37.91 17.95
C ALA A 71 9.13 37.87 16.55
N ARG A 72 8.35 38.15 15.50
CA ARG A 72 8.88 38.19 14.12
C ARG A 72 9.90 39.32 13.90
N SER A 73 9.75 40.47 14.56
CA SER A 73 10.70 41.59 14.42
C SER A 73 12.05 41.38 15.12
N ILE A 74 12.13 40.44 16.06
CA ILE A 74 13.34 40.16 16.86
C ILE A 74 14.18 39.05 16.21
N LEU A 75 13.60 38.27 15.28
CA LEU A 75 14.30 37.18 14.60
C LEU A 75 15.47 37.71 13.75
N PRO A 76 16.66 37.10 13.83
CA PRO A 76 17.78 37.41 12.96
C PRO A 76 17.48 37.03 11.50
N GLU A 77 18.18 37.65 10.56
CA GLU A 77 18.04 37.34 9.13
C GLU A 77 18.28 35.84 8.87
N GLY A 78 17.29 35.18 8.26
CA GLY A 78 17.34 33.74 7.95
C GLY A 78 16.78 32.80 9.03
N ALA A 79 16.35 33.30 10.19
CA ALA A 79 15.65 32.50 11.19
C ALA A 79 14.12 32.54 10.99
N ASP A 80 13.47 31.37 10.94
CA ASP A 80 12.02 31.26 10.88
C ASP A 80 11.42 30.86 12.24
N ALA A 81 10.30 31.49 12.58
CA ALA A 81 9.46 31.11 13.71
C ALA A 81 7.99 31.34 13.39
N GLN A 82 7.21 30.27 13.53
CA GLN A 82 5.81 30.24 13.16
C GLN A 82 4.93 29.89 14.34
N VAL A 83 3.68 30.35 14.33
CA VAL A 83 2.72 29.94 15.35
C VAL A 83 2.28 28.52 15.03
N ALA A 84 2.22 27.63 16.02
CA ALA A 84 1.86 26.23 15.78
C ALA A 84 0.47 26.08 15.11
N MET A 85 -0.44 27.03 15.36
CA MET A 85 -1.75 27.14 14.72
C MET A 85 -1.69 27.41 13.20
N GLU A 86 -0.63 28.05 12.70
CA GLU A 86 -0.45 28.30 11.25
C GLU A 86 -0.01 27.03 10.51
N ILE A 87 0.66 26.12 11.22
CA ILE A 87 1.23 24.87 10.69
C ILE A 87 0.15 23.77 10.55
N VAL A 88 -0.79 23.70 11.50
CA VAL A 88 -1.83 22.66 11.52
C VAL A 88 -3.06 23.06 10.68
N GLY A 89 -3.58 22.10 9.91
CA GLY A 89 -4.85 22.18 9.20
C GLY A 89 -5.95 21.40 9.93
N PHE A 90 -7.13 21.99 10.09
CA PHE A 90 -8.24 21.40 10.85
C PHE A 90 -9.58 21.96 10.40
N GLU A 91 -10.67 21.29 10.78
CA GLU A 91 -12.04 21.72 10.50
C GLU A 91 -12.50 22.80 11.48
N LYS A 92 -13.34 23.74 11.01
CA LYS A 92 -13.78 24.90 11.82
C LYS A 92 -14.44 24.50 13.14
N GLU A 93 -15.13 23.36 13.17
CA GLU A 93 -15.84 22.85 14.34
C GLU A 93 -14.92 22.59 15.54
N VAL A 94 -13.67 22.18 15.29
CA VAL A 94 -12.70 21.84 16.34
C VAL A 94 -11.73 22.98 16.65
N GLN A 95 -11.95 24.18 16.08
CA GLN A 95 -11.03 25.31 16.20
C GLN A 95 -10.71 25.69 17.65
N SER A 96 -11.70 25.71 18.55
CA SER A 96 -11.50 26.05 19.96
C SER A 96 -10.57 25.07 20.68
N ALA A 97 -10.68 23.77 20.36
CA ALA A 97 -9.79 22.76 20.90
C ALA A 97 -8.37 22.85 20.30
N MET A 98 -8.25 23.18 19.02
CA MET A 98 -6.94 23.40 18.37
C MET A 98 -6.19 24.58 18.99
N LYS A 99 -6.89 25.70 19.20
CA LYS A 99 -6.37 26.88 19.89
C LYS A 99 -5.90 26.58 21.31
N PHE A 100 -6.64 25.75 22.04
CA PHE A 100 -6.21 25.32 23.38
C PHE A 100 -4.91 24.51 23.37
N VAL A 101 -4.74 23.61 22.39
CA VAL A 101 -3.58 22.72 22.33
C VAL A 101 -2.36 23.39 21.72
N PHE A 102 -2.52 24.08 20.60
CA PHE A 102 -1.42 24.64 19.79
C PHE A 102 -1.31 26.16 19.89
N GLY A 103 -2.37 26.87 20.28
CA GLY A 103 -2.38 28.33 20.37
C GLY A 103 -1.26 28.97 21.22
N PRO A 104 -0.84 28.40 22.38
CA PRO A 104 0.20 29.02 23.20
C PRO A 104 1.63 28.75 22.73
N TYR A 105 1.83 27.98 21.64
CA TYR A 105 3.14 27.54 21.18
C TYR A 105 3.58 28.23 19.89
N MET A 106 4.84 28.68 19.85
CA MET A 106 5.56 28.97 18.62
C MET A 106 6.56 27.86 18.32
N VAL A 107 6.77 27.58 17.04
CA VAL A 107 7.73 26.61 16.55
C VAL A 107 8.84 27.35 15.81
N CYS A 108 10.08 26.93 16.02
CA CYS A 108 11.28 27.57 15.47
C CYS A 108 12.33 26.52 15.09
N ASP A 109 13.31 26.91 14.28
CA ASP A 109 14.30 25.95 13.78
C ASP A 109 15.38 25.59 14.79
N THR A 110 15.87 26.56 15.57
CA THR A 110 17.08 26.41 16.39
C THR A 110 16.83 26.66 17.88
N ALA A 111 17.65 26.06 18.74
CA ALA A 111 17.61 26.30 20.19
C ALA A 111 17.89 27.77 20.56
N GLU A 112 18.73 28.45 19.79
CA GLU A 112 19.07 29.86 20.00
C GLU A 112 17.86 30.77 19.76
N THR A 113 17.14 30.54 18.66
CA THR A 113 15.90 31.29 18.34
C THR A 113 14.79 31.01 19.35
N ALA A 114 14.64 29.75 19.77
CA ALA A 114 13.72 29.36 20.86
C ALA A 114 14.01 30.12 22.17
N LYS A 115 15.27 30.11 22.62
CA LYS A 115 15.69 30.78 23.86
C LYS A 115 15.48 32.29 23.79
N MET A 116 15.83 32.88 22.65
CA MET A 116 15.65 34.31 22.43
C MET A 116 14.18 34.70 22.52
N LEU A 117 13.29 34.01 21.81
CA LEU A 117 11.85 34.32 21.82
C LEU A 117 11.18 34.03 23.17
N THR A 118 11.55 32.93 23.83
CA THR A 118 10.93 32.52 25.10
C THR A 118 11.23 33.47 26.24
N PHE A 119 12.48 33.94 26.34
CA PHE A 119 12.93 34.76 27.48
C PHE A 119 12.99 36.26 27.17
N HIS A 120 12.61 36.68 25.96
CA HIS A 120 12.54 38.10 25.63
C HIS A 120 11.46 38.81 26.46
N PRO A 121 11.76 39.96 27.10
CA PRO A 121 10.85 40.64 28.04
C PRO A 121 9.46 40.94 27.48
N ASN A 122 9.41 41.29 26.20
CA ASN A 122 8.17 41.72 25.52
C ASN A 122 7.41 40.57 24.83
N VAL A 123 8.02 39.39 24.67
CA VAL A 123 7.42 38.26 23.92
C VAL A 123 6.90 37.20 24.89
N ARG A 124 7.79 36.61 25.70
CA ARG A 124 7.46 35.60 26.72
C ARG A 124 6.45 34.53 26.27
N VAL A 125 6.76 33.81 25.19
CA VAL A 125 5.92 32.72 24.66
C VAL A 125 6.59 31.36 24.82
N ARG A 126 5.81 30.29 24.84
CA ARG A 126 6.38 28.93 24.80
C ARG A 126 6.88 28.64 23.40
N THR A 127 8.14 28.22 23.28
CA THR A 127 8.71 27.83 22.00
C THR A 127 9.11 26.37 21.98
N VAL A 128 9.01 25.75 20.82
CA VAL A 128 9.50 24.40 20.56
C VAL A 128 10.40 24.42 19.33
N THR A 129 11.56 23.79 19.41
CA THR A 129 12.48 23.68 18.27
C THR A 129 12.03 22.60 17.30
N ARG A 130 12.52 22.63 16.06
CA ARG A 130 12.30 21.56 15.06
C ARG A 130 12.65 20.18 15.60
N ASP A 131 13.70 20.09 16.41
CA ASP A 131 14.19 18.85 17.01
C ASP A 131 13.43 18.44 18.29
N GLY A 132 12.45 19.24 18.72
CA GLY A 132 11.52 18.91 19.81
C GLY A 132 11.99 19.34 21.20
N ASP A 133 12.93 20.27 21.32
CA ASP A 133 13.26 20.89 22.60
C ASP A 133 12.23 21.97 22.93
N SER A 134 11.67 21.94 24.14
CA SER A 134 10.64 22.87 24.59
C SER A 134 11.17 23.86 25.63
N TYR A 135 10.84 25.13 25.44
CA TYR A 135 11.22 26.24 26.30
C TYR A 135 9.96 26.92 26.84
N ASP A 136 9.87 27.06 28.16
CA ASP A 136 8.76 27.71 28.86
C ASP A 136 9.25 29.05 29.48
N PRO A 137 8.52 30.17 29.29
CA PRO A 137 8.80 31.45 29.95
C PRO A 137 8.82 31.39 31.48
N ALA A 138 8.29 30.32 32.09
CA ALA A 138 8.39 30.00 33.50
C ALA A 138 9.80 29.51 33.94
N GLY A 139 10.73 29.36 33.00
CA GLY A 139 12.12 28.97 33.28
C GLY A 139 12.39 27.47 33.14
N THR A 140 11.49 26.72 32.51
CA THR A 140 11.68 25.28 32.26
C THR A 140 12.18 25.07 30.84
N ILE A 141 13.21 24.23 30.70
CA ILE A 141 13.72 23.76 29.40
C ILE A 141 13.67 22.23 29.43
N THR A 142 13.00 21.65 28.44
CA THR A 142 12.87 20.19 28.31
C THR A 142 13.50 19.78 26.98
N GLY A 143 14.54 18.95 27.01
CA GLY A 143 15.24 18.45 25.83
C GLY A 143 16.02 17.18 26.12
N GLY A 144 16.62 16.58 25.09
CA GLY A 144 17.46 15.37 25.20
C GLY A 144 17.21 14.32 24.12
N SER A 145 17.77 13.13 24.32
CA SER A 145 17.59 12.00 23.38
C SER A 145 16.13 11.53 23.37
N ALA A 146 15.55 11.42 22.18
CA ALA A 146 14.18 10.94 22.04
C ALA A 146 14.04 9.51 22.57
N PRO A 147 12.94 9.19 23.27
CA PRO A 147 12.65 7.82 23.67
C PRO A 147 12.56 6.90 22.43
N LYS A 148 12.98 5.64 22.57
CA LYS A 148 12.89 4.61 21.51
C LYS A 148 11.42 4.49 21.07
N GLY A 149 11.10 5.01 19.88
CA GLY A 149 9.73 5.05 19.38
C GLY A 149 9.27 6.35 18.71
N GLY A 150 10.19 7.29 18.44
CA GLY A 150 9.91 8.57 17.75
C GLY A 150 8.99 8.45 16.52
N ASN A 151 8.31 9.55 16.21
CA ASN A 151 7.32 9.71 15.13
C ASN A 151 5.93 9.15 15.45
N LEU A 152 5.47 9.27 16.70
CA LEU A 152 4.12 8.83 17.08
C LEU A 152 3.05 9.61 16.30
N LEU A 153 3.22 10.93 16.16
CA LEU A 153 2.26 11.75 15.44
C LEU A 153 2.15 11.34 13.96
N GLN A 154 3.27 11.03 13.32
CA GLN A 154 3.30 10.54 11.94
C GLN A 154 2.52 9.22 11.80
N LYS A 155 2.75 8.26 12.71
CA LYS A 155 1.99 7.00 12.73
C LYS A 155 0.49 7.22 12.97
N LEU A 156 0.12 8.13 13.88
CA LEU A 156 -1.28 8.45 14.15
C LEU A 156 -1.96 9.09 12.92
N GLN A 157 -1.26 9.91 12.15
CA GLN A 157 -1.78 10.48 10.91
C GLN A 157 -1.95 9.41 9.82
N GLN A 158 -0.96 8.52 9.64
CA GLN A 158 -1.08 7.38 8.72
C GLN A 158 -2.29 6.50 9.08
N VAL A 159 -2.49 6.20 10.37
CA VAL A 159 -3.66 5.46 10.84
C VAL A 159 -4.96 6.21 10.52
N SER A 160 -5.00 7.54 10.74
CA SER A 160 -6.18 8.34 10.41
C SER A 160 -6.49 8.36 8.91
N GLU A 161 -5.47 8.40 8.05
CA GLU A 161 -5.63 8.34 6.59
C GLU A 161 -6.13 6.95 6.14
N LEU A 162 -5.57 5.89 6.71
CA LEU A 162 -6.02 4.52 6.46
C LEU A 162 -7.46 4.31 6.91
N GLU A 163 -7.85 4.82 8.07
CA GLU A 163 -9.25 4.77 8.54
C GLU A 163 -10.20 5.51 7.59
N LYS A 164 -9.81 6.68 7.07
CA LYS A 164 -10.59 7.40 6.05
C LYS A 164 -10.75 6.58 4.77
N LYS A 165 -9.68 5.96 4.29
CA LYS A 165 -9.71 5.08 3.11
C LYS A 165 -10.62 3.85 3.35
N VAL A 166 -10.55 3.23 4.52
CA VAL A 166 -11.41 2.10 4.89
C VAL A 166 -12.89 2.52 4.89
N LEU A 167 -13.22 3.69 5.44
CA LEU A 167 -14.59 4.21 5.44
C LEU A 167 -15.08 4.46 4.00
N GLN A 168 -14.23 5.05 3.15
CA GLN A 168 -14.54 5.27 1.74
C GLN A 168 -14.80 3.96 1.00
N TYR A 169 -13.92 2.96 1.14
CA TYR A 169 -14.09 1.66 0.51
C TYR A 169 -15.32 0.93 1.04
N ARG A 170 -15.63 1.06 2.33
CA ARG A 170 -16.85 0.50 2.90
C ARG A 170 -18.11 1.12 2.29
N CYS A 171 -18.14 2.45 2.14
CA CYS A 171 -19.26 3.13 1.48
C CYS A 171 -19.40 2.71 0.01
N GLN A 172 -18.29 2.56 -0.71
CA GLN A 172 -18.30 2.06 -2.09
C GLN A 172 -18.81 0.61 -2.17
N TYR A 173 -18.36 -0.25 -1.25
CA TYR A 173 -18.83 -1.62 -1.13
C TYR A 173 -20.33 -1.69 -0.85
N GLU A 174 -20.84 -0.91 0.12
CA GLU A 174 -22.26 -0.87 0.46
C GLU A 174 -23.12 -0.41 -0.73
N LYS A 175 -22.63 0.56 -1.52
CA LYS A 175 -23.29 0.99 -2.78
C LYS A 175 -23.31 -0.13 -3.81
N ALA A 176 -22.17 -0.74 -4.10
CA ALA A 176 -22.07 -1.84 -5.07
C ALA A 176 -22.90 -3.05 -4.66
N ALA A 177 -22.90 -3.41 -3.38
CA ALA A 177 -23.73 -4.49 -2.83
C ALA A 177 -25.22 -4.20 -3.00
N SER A 178 -25.66 -2.95 -2.79
CA SER A 178 -27.04 -2.54 -3.03
C SER A 178 -27.42 -2.64 -4.51
N GLU A 179 -26.52 -2.27 -5.42
CA GLU A 179 -26.74 -2.41 -6.87
C GLU A 179 -26.85 -3.87 -7.30
N VAL A 180 -25.96 -4.74 -6.80
CA VAL A 180 -26.02 -6.19 -7.06
C VAL A 180 -27.34 -6.77 -6.56
N GLN A 181 -27.80 -6.38 -5.37
CA GLN A 181 -29.08 -6.85 -4.83
C GLN A 181 -30.27 -6.43 -5.71
N LYS A 182 -30.25 -5.19 -6.23
CA LYS A 182 -31.28 -4.72 -7.18
C LYS A 182 -31.24 -5.49 -8.50
N MET A 183 -30.05 -5.74 -9.06
CA MET A 183 -29.89 -6.54 -10.27
C MET A 183 -30.35 -7.98 -10.07
N GLN A 184 -30.08 -8.57 -8.91
CA GLN A 184 -30.51 -9.92 -8.59
C GLN A 184 -32.03 -10.03 -8.48
N ALA A 185 -32.70 -9.04 -7.89
CA ALA A 185 -34.16 -8.98 -7.87
C ALA A 185 -34.75 -8.84 -9.29
N ALA A 186 -34.14 -7.99 -10.13
CA ALA A 186 -34.54 -7.86 -11.53
C ALA A 186 -34.33 -9.16 -12.33
N ALA A 187 -33.21 -9.86 -12.12
CA ALA A 187 -32.92 -11.14 -12.76
C ALA A 187 -33.91 -12.23 -12.34
N GLN A 188 -34.32 -12.27 -11.07
CA GLN A 188 -35.37 -13.19 -10.60
C GLN A 188 -36.72 -12.90 -11.27
N HIS A 189 -37.09 -11.61 -11.38
CA HIS A 189 -38.31 -11.21 -12.08
C HIS A 189 -38.27 -11.56 -13.57
N TYR A 190 -37.12 -11.34 -14.23
CA TYR A 190 -36.92 -11.74 -15.62
C TYR A 190 -37.06 -13.26 -15.79
N ALA A 191 -36.45 -14.05 -14.91
CA ALA A 191 -36.55 -15.51 -14.96
C ALA A 191 -37.98 -16.03 -14.74
N SER A 192 -38.80 -15.37 -13.91
CA SER A 192 -40.23 -15.71 -13.81
C SER A 192 -40.99 -15.38 -15.09
N LEU A 193 -40.72 -14.21 -15.68
CA LEU A 193 -41.40 -13.76 -16.89
C LEU A 193 -41.03 -14.63 -18.10
N ASP A 194 -39.76 -15.01 -18.22
CA ASP A 194 -39.25 -15.92 -19.26
C ASP A 194 -39.94 -17.30 -19.19
N ARG A 195 -40.20 -17.81 -17.98
CA ARG A 195 -40.99 -19.04 -17.81
C ARG A 195 -42.43 -18.86 -18.26
N GLU A 196 -43.06 -17.75 -17.91
CA GLU A 196 -44.44 -17.45 -18.34
C GLU A 196 -44.53 -17.35 -19.87
N VAL A 197 -43.58 -16.66 -20.51
CA VAL A 197 -43.51 -16.55 -21.98
C VAL A 197 -43.38 -17.93 -22.61
N LYS A 198 -42.44 -18.77 -22.14
CA LYS A 198 -42.28 -20.14 -22.66
C LYS A 198 -43.53 -21.00 -22.49
N CYS A 199 -44.24 -20.87 -21.37
CA CYS A 199 -45.53 -21.54 -21.18
C CYS A 199 -46.57 -21.05 -22.19
N LYS A 200 -46.65 -19.73 -22.42
CA LYS A 200 -47.60 -19.14 -23.39
C LYS A 200 -47.26 -19.48 -24.83
N GLU A 201 -45.99 -19.52 -25.21
CA GLU A 201 -45.54 -20.00 -26.52
C GLU A 201 -45.91 -21.46 -26.74
N HIS A 202 -45.74 -22.32 -25.73
CA HIS A 202 -46.16 -23.71 -25.83
C HIS A 202 -47.69 -23.85 -25.92
N GLU A 203 -48.45 -23.09 -25.15
CA GLU A 203 -49.92 -23.03 -25.27
C GLU A 203 -50.36 -22.58 -26.67
N LEU A 204 -49.70 -21.58 -27.25
CA LEU A 204 -49.95 -21.13 -28.62
C LEU A 204 -49.64 -22.22 -29.64
N ALA A 205 -48.49 -22.87 -29.56
CA ALA A 205 -48.13 -23.96 -30.46
C ALA A 205 -49.15 -25.11 -30.40
N LEU A 206 -49.63 -25.46 -29.21
CA LEU A 206 -50.69 -26.47 -29.04
C LEU A 206 -52.02 -26.02 -29.67
N LEU A 207 -52.37 -24.74 -29.56
CA LEU A 207 -53.57 -24.18 -30.19
C LEU A 207 -53.44 -24.16 -31.72
N GLU A 208 -52.29 -23.77 -32.26
CA GLU A 208 -51.99 -23.80 -33.70
C GLU A 208 -52.06 -25.23 -34.24
N ASP A 209 -51.46 -26.20 -33.55
CA ASP A 209 -51.57 -27.62 -33.91
C ASP A 209 -53.03 -28.08 -33.90
N ARG A 210 -53.82 -27.62 -32.93
CA ARG A 210 -55.25 -27.97 -32.84
C ARG A 210 -56.06 -27.35 -33.97
N ILE A 211 -55.74 -26.13 -34.36
CA ILE A 211 -56.38 -25.43 -35.49
C ILE A 211 -56.01 -26.12 -36.80
N ASN A 212 -54.73 -26.42 -37.01
CA ASN A 212 -54.24 -27.10 -38.21
C ASN A 212 -54.80 -28.52 -38.36
N ARG A 213 -55.06 -29.21 -37.24
CA ARG A 213 -55.73 -30.52 -37.23
C ARG A 213 -57.25 -30.43 -37.21
N SER A 214 -57.83 -29.24 -37.15
CA SER A 214 -59.27 -29.08 -37.19
C SER A 214 -59.80 -29.46 -38.57
N GLU A 215 -61.01 -29.99 -38.61
CA GLU A 215 -61.67 -30.36 -39.86
C GLU A 215 -61.78 -29.16 -40.81
N HIS A 216 -61.86 -27.94 -40.29
CA HIS A 216 -61.89 -26.72 -41.09
C HIS A 216 -60.58 -26.46 -41.81
N ALA A 217 -59.42 -26.59 -41.15
CA ALA A 217 -58.12 -26.38 -41.79
C ALA A 217 -57.82 -27.44 -42.87
N THR A 218 -58.18 -28.70 -42.62
CA THR A 218 -58.06 -29.77 -43.63
C THR A 218 -59.00 -29.54 -44.81
N THR A 219 -60.20 -29.03 -44.55
CA THR A 219 -61.15 -28.69 -45.62
C THR A 219 -60.66 -27.50 -46.43
N GLU A 220 -60.11 -26.48 -45.77
CA GLU A 220 -59.55 -25.29 -46.41
C GLU A 220 -58.33 -25.62 -47.30
N GLN A 221 -57.42 -26.47 -46.82
CA GLN A 221 -56.32 -27.01 -47.64
C GLN A 221 -56.85 -27.80 -48.83
N SER A 222 -57.83 -28.69 -48.63
CA SER A 222 -58.43 -29.46 -49.72
C SER A 222 -59.13 -28.55 -50.75
N VAL A 223 -59.76 -27.46 -50.31
CA VAL A 223 -60.35 -26.45 -51.19
C VAL A 223 -59.26 -25.70 -51.97
N GLN A 224 -58.15 -25.33 -51.34
CA GLN A 224 -57.01 -24.71 -52.02
C GLN A 224 -56.40 -25.64 -53.06
N ASP A 225 -56.17 -26.92 -52.71
CA ASP A 225 -55.67 -27.93 -53.63
C ASP A 225 -56.59 -28.09 -54.84
N MET A 226 -57.91 -28.24 -54.62
CA MET A 226 -58.90 -28.29 -55.69
C MET A 226 -58.93 -27.02 -56.54
N GLN A 227 -58.73 -25.84 -55.94
CA GLN A 227 -58.63 -24.58 -56.69
C GLN A 227 -57.39 -24.56 -57.59
N THR A 228 -56.24 -25.04 -57.10
CA THR A 228 -55.01 -25.13 -57.91
C THR A 228 -55.13 -26.18 -59.03
N GLU A 229 -55.78 -27.31 -58.77
CA GLU A 229 -56.08 -28.31 -59.80
C GLU A 229 -57.05 -27.78 -60.84
N LEU A 230 -58.08 -27.04 -60.43
CA LEU A 230 -59.01 -26.38 -61.34
C LEU A 230 -58.29 -25.36 -62.24
N GLN A 231 -57.36 -24.57 -61.69
CA GLN A 231 -56.56 -23.64 -62.48
C GLN A 231 -55.70 -24.37 -63.51
N LYS A 232 -55.01 -25.45 -63.11
CA LYS A 232 -54.22 -26.27 -64.04
C LYS A 232 -55.08 -26.88 -65.14
N LEU A 233 -56.21 -27.48 -64.79
CA LEU A 233 -57.15 -28.06 -65.76
C LEU A 233 -57.72 -27.00 -66.70
N GLN A 234 -57.96 -25.78 -66.22
CA GLN A 234 -58.38 -24.66 -67.05
C GLN A 234 -57.28 -24.23 -68.02
N GLU A 235 -56.03 -24.16 -67.58
CA GLU A 235 -54.88 -23.90 -68.44
C GLU A 235 -54.71 -25.00 -69.50
N ASP A 236 -54.82 -26.27 -69.12
CA ASP A 236 -54.76 -27.42 -70.03
C ASP A 236 -55.88 -27.36 -71.08
N ILE A 237 -57.11 -27.02 -70.68
CA ILE A 237 -58.25 -26.82 -71.60
C ILE A 237 -57.99 -25.65 -72.57
N GLN A 238 -57.32 -24.58 -72.12
CA GLN A 238 -56.94 -23.47 -72.99
C GLN A 238 -55.82 -23.85 -73.96
N ASN A 239 -54.92 -24.75 -73.58
CA ASN A 239 -53.78 -25.18 -74.40
C ASN A 239 -54.11 -26.33 -75.39
N LEU A 240 -55.14 -27.12 -75.08
CA LEU A 240 -55.67 -28.22 -75.92
C LEU A 240 -55.95 -27.87 -77.40
N PRO A 241 -56.48 -26.68 -77.77
CA PRO A 241 -56.68 -26.29 -79.17
C PRO A 241 -55.37 -26.06 -79.92
N GLU A 242 -54.34 -25.56 -79.23
CA GLU A 242 -53.01 -25.38 -79.82
C GLU A 242 -52.33 -26.73 -80.02
N GLU A 243 -52.40 -27.63 -79.03
CA GLU A 243 -51.94 -29.01 -79.16
C GLU A 243 -52.66 -29.76 -80.28
N LYS A 244 -53.98 -29.57 -80.43
CA LYS A 244 -54.73 -30.17 -81.54
C LYS A 244 -54.22 -29.66 -82.90
N LYS A 245 -53.93 -28.37 -83.03
CA LYS A 245 -53.37 -27.80 -84.27
C LYS A 245 -51.96 -28.32 -84.57
N THR A 246 -51.10 -28.51 -83.57
CA THR A 246 -49.76 -29.06 -83.79
C THR A 246 -49.82 -30.53 -84.17
N LEU A 247 -50.70 -31.31 -83.53
CA LEU A 247 -50.96 -32.71 -83.88
C LEU A 247 -51.57 -32.87 -85.28
N GLU A 248 -52.52 -32.04 -85.67
CA GLU A 248 -53.08 -32.06 -87.04
C GLU A 248 -52.03 -31.71 -88.11
N LYS A 249 -51.10 -30.79 -87.81
CA LYS A 249 -49.97 -30.49 -88.70
C LYS A 249 -49.00 -31.67 -88.79
N SER A 250 -48.68 -32.29 -87.65
CA SER A 250 -47.82 -33.48 -87.59
C SER A 250 -48.46 -34.66 -88.34
N SER A 251 -49.76 -34.87 -88.20
CA SER A 251 -50.51 -35.91 -88.91
C SER A 251 -50.48 -35.69 -90.43
N LYS A 252 -50.67 -34.46 -90.92
CA LYS A 252 -50.53 -34.13 -92.35
C LYS A 252 -49.10 -34.29 -92.88
N GLN A 253 -48.09 -34.04 -92.04
CA GLN A 253 -46.68 -34.25 -92.37
C GLN A 253 -46.38 -35.76 -92.45
N LEU A 254 -46.87 -36.53 -91.48
CA LEU A 254 -46.77 -37.98 -91.45
C LEU A 254 -47.52 -38.64 -92.61
N GLU A 255 -48.68 -38.12 -93.04
CA GLU A 255 -49.36 -38.61 -94.25
C GLU A 255 -48.54 -38.39 -95.53
N LYS A 256 -47.73 -37.32 -95.61
CA LYS A 256 -46.75 -37.12 -96.69
C LYS A 256 -45.58 -38.08 -96.59
N ASP A 257 -45.09 -38.33 -95.38
CA ASP A 257 -43.96 -39.23 -95.12
C ASP A 257 -44.36 -40.71 -95.25
N ILE A 258 -45.64 -41.04 -95.06
CA ILE A 258 -46.22 -42.37 -95.29
C ILE A 258 -46.28 -42.70 -96.79
N LYS A 259 -46.55 -41.71 -97.66
CA LYS A 259 -46.53 -41.91 -99.12
C LYS A 259 -45.13 -42.11 -99.71
N SER A 260 -44.07 -41.70 -99.00
CA SER A 260 -42.67 -41.83 -99.46
C SER A 260 -41.95 -43.07 -98.93
N LEU A 261 -42.57 -43.78 -97.98
CA LEU A 261 -41.97 -44.94 -97.28
C LEU A 261 -42.84 -46.19 -97.42
N ASP A 262 -43.23 -46.51 -98.65
CA ASP A 262 -43.94 -47.74 -99.04
C ASP A 262 -42.98 -48.87 -99.47
N SER A 263 -41.81 -48.95 -98.82
CA SER A 263 -40.95 -50.14 -98.93
C SER A 263 -40.21 -50.43 -97.61
N GLY A 264 -40.66 -51.47 -96.91
CA GLY A 264 -39.89 -52.16 -95.85
C GLY A 264 -40.29 -51.90 -94.39
N ARG A 265 -41.59 -51.71 -94.09
CA ARG A 265 -42.06 -51.11 -92.83
C ARG A 265 -42.13 -52.04 -91.60
N ASP A 266 -42.36 -53.34 -91.76
CA ASP A 266 -42.80 -54.16 -90.62
C ASP A 266 -41.70 -54.74 -89.71
N GLU A 267 -40.46 -54.86 -90.18
CA GLU A 267 -39.36 -55.38 -89.35
C GLU A 267 -38.66 -54.28 -88.56
N ARG A 268 -38.65 -53.04 -89.07
CA ARG A 268 -37.92 -51.92 -88.49
C ARG A 268 -38.66 -51.29 -87.31
N ILE A 269 -39.99 -51.30 -87.34
CA ILE A 269 -40.85 -50.85 -86.23
C ILE A 269 -40.68 -51.77 -85.02
N LYS A 270 -40.68 -53.09 -85.22
CA LYS A 270 -40.48 -54.07 -84.12
C LYS A 270 -39.07 -54.01 -83.52
N TYR A 271 -38.05 -53.61 -84.28
CA TYR A 271 -36.69 -53.38 -83.77
C TYR A 271 -36.60 -52.11 -82.91
N PHE A 272 -37.20 -51.00 -83.37
CA PHE A 272 -37.18 -49.74 -82.62
C PHE A 272 -38.08 -49.76 -81.38
N GLU A 273 -39.22 -50.44 -81.40
CA GLU A 273 -40.06 -50.59 -80.20
C GLU A 273 -39.34 -51.37 -79.08
N ARG A 274 -38.55 -52.40 -79.43
CA ARG A 274 -37.70 -53.11 -78.44
C ARG A 274 -36.57 -52.24 -77.92
N GLN A 275 -35.89 -51.48 -78.78
CA GLN A 275 -34.85 -50.55 -78.34
C GLN A 275 -35.39 -49.45 -77.43
N VAL A 276 -36.58 -48.91 -77.70
CA VAL A 276 -37.19 -47.87 -76.86
C VAL A 276 -37.54 -48.39 -75.47
N VAL A 277 -38.02 -49.63 -75.36
CA VAL A 277 -38.31 -50.27 -74.06
C VAL A 277 -37.03 -50.55 -73.28
N GLU A 278 -35.99 -51.08 -73.93
CA GLU A 278 -34.66 -51.30 -73.33
C GLU A 278 -34.03 -49.98 -72.86
N LEU A 279 -34.05 -48.94 -73.70
CA LEU A 279 -33.51 -47.62 -73.37
C LEU A 279 -34.31 -46.93 -72.25
N LYS A 280 -35.64 -47.06 -72.22
CA LYS A 280 -36.45 -46.55 -71.09
C LYS A 280 -36.11 -47.25 -69.78
N LYS A 281 -35.88 -48.57 -69.82
CA LYS A 281 -35.50 -49.34 -68.63
C LYS A 281 -34.09 -48.96 -68.15
N ALA A 282 -33.15 -48.81 -69.06
CA ALA A 282 -31.79 -48.35 -68.76
C ALA A 282 -31.78 -46.90 -68.23
N ALA A 283 -32.59 -46.01 -68.79
CA ALA A 283 -32.74 -44.63 -68.33
C ALA A 283 -33.29 -44.56 -66.90
N LYS A 284 -34.37 -45.30 -66.59
CA LYS A 284 -34.91 -45.36 -65.22
C LYS A 284 -33.89 -45.87 -64.21
N GLN A 285 -33.17 -46.95 -64.54
CA GLN A 285 -32.13 -47.50 -63.66
C GLN A 285 -30.95 -46.53 -63.46
N ASN A 286 -30.58 -45.77 -64.49
CA ASN A 286 -29.52 -44.76 -64.37
C ASN A 286 -29.97 -43.53 -63.58
N VAL A 287 -31.23 -43.10 -63.70
CA VAL A 287 -31.79 -42.02 -62.88
C VAL A 287 -31.78 -42.40 -61.40
N GLU A 288 -32.26 -43.59 -61.03
CA GLU A 288 -32.22 -44.07 -59.64
C GLU A 288 -30.78 -44.17 -59.09
N LYS A 289 -29.82 -44.59 -59.93
CA LYS A 289 -28.39 -44.60 -59.54
C LYS A 289 -27.84 -43.20 -59.34
N ILE A 290 -28.20 -42.25 -60.22
CA ILE A 290 -27.76 -40.86 -60.11
C ILE A 290 -28.35 -40.19 -58.88
N GLU A 291 -29.62 -40.40 -58.56
CA GLU A 291 -30.24 -39.82 -57.35
C GLU A 291 -29.58 -40.35 -56.07
N LYS A 292 -29.40 -41.67 -55.95
CA LYS A 292 -28.68 -42.26 -54.80
C LYS A 292 -27.25 -41.75 -54.67
N GLN A 293 -26.59 -41.48 -55.79
CA GLN A 293 -25.23 -40.96 -55.76
C GLN A 293 -25.19 -39.46 -55.45
N ARG A 294 -26.22 -38.72 -55.87
CA ARG A 294 -26.39 -37.30 -55.54
C ARG A 294 -26.64 -37.13 -54.04
N GLU A 295 -27.53 -37.92 -53.45
CA GLU A 295 -27.77 -37.93 -52.00
C GLU A 295 -26.50 -38.21 -51.20
N LYS A 296 -25.70 -39.20 -51.61
CA LYS A 296 -24.42 -39.51 -50.96
C LYS A 296 -23.39 -38.39 -51.11
N THR A 297 -23.37 -37.71 -52.25
CA THR A 297 -22.44 -36.60 -52.49
C THR A 297 -22.83 -35.38 -51.68
N GLU A 298 -24.13 -35.11 -51.55
CA GLU A 298 -24.68 -34.00 -50.77
C GLU A 298 -24.47 -34.23 -49.26
N GLN A 299 -24.69 -35.46 -48.77
CA GLN A 299 -24.33 -35.85 -47.40
C GLN A 299 -22.83 -35.67 -47.13
N ALA A 300 -21.96 -36.17 -48.02
CA ALA A 300 -20.52 -36.02 -47.87
C ALA A 300 -20.06 -34.55 -47.93
N GLN A 301 -20.72 -33.69 -48.71
CA GLN A 301 -20.42 -32.25 -48.75
C GLN A 301 -20.74 -31.56 -47.44
N VAL A 302 -21.90 -31.86 -46.83
CA VAL A 302 -22.27 -31.32 -45.51
C VAL A 302 -21.27 -31.79 -44.44
N GLU A 303 -20.89 -33.06 -44.46
CA GLU A 303 -19.91 -33.62 -43.52
C GLU A 303 -18.53 -32.94 -43.65
N VAL A 304 -18.09 -32.67 -44.89
CA VAL A 304 -16.83 -31.95 -45.16
C VAL A 304 -16.89 -30.49 -44.69
N GLU A 305 -18.03 -29.80 -44.83
CA GLU A 305 -18.18 -28.44 -44.30
C GLU A 305 -18.16 -28.40 -42.78
N VAL A 306 -18.84 -29.35 -42.11
CA VAL A 306 -18.82 -29.46 -40.65
C VAL A 306 -17.39 -29.70 -40.16
N LEU A 307 -16.68 -30.69 -40.74
CA LEU A 307 -15.30 -30.99 -40.37
C LEU A 307 -14.34 -29.83 -40.65
N ARG A 308 -14.56 -29.05 -41.71
CA ARG A 308 -13.76 -27.84 -41.99
C ARG A 308 -13.96 -26.76 -40.93
N ASN A 309 -15.20 -26.52 -40.51
CA ASN A 309 -15.51 -25.55 -39.48
C ASN A 309 -14.94 -25.97 -38.12
N GLU A 310 -15.00 -27.26 -37.79
CA GLU A 310 -14.35 -27.82 -36.60
C GLU A 310 -12.83 -27.67 -36.63
N LEU A 311 -12.19 -27.92 -37.78
CA LEU A 311 -10.75 -27.72 -37.97
C LEU A 311 -10.33 -26.27 -37.78
N GLN A 312 -11.08 -25.31 -38.35
CA GLN A 312 -10.81 -23.88 -38.15
C GLN A 312 -10.96 -23.46 -36.69
N ALA A 313 -11.96 -23.98 -35.99
CA ALA A 313 -12.17 -23.69 -34.57
C ALA A 313 -11.03 -24.26 -33.70
N LEU A 314 -10.55 -25.46 -34.02
CA LEU A 314 -9.41 -26.09 -33.35
C LEU A 314 -8.10 -25.34 -33.60
N ASP A 315 -7.83 -24.95 -34.85
CA ASP A 315 -6.61 -24.22 -35.23
C ASP A 315 -6.56 -22.83 -34.56
N ALA A 316 -7.69 -22.13 -34.49
CA ALA A 316 -7.80 -20.88 -33.73
C ALA A 316 -7.50 -21.07 -32.25
N LYS A 317 -7.99 -22.17 -31.65
CA LYS A 317 -7.75 -22.49 -30.24
C LYS A 317 -6.30 -22.89 -29.96
N ASP A 318 -5.65 -23.58 -30.89
CA ASP A 318 -4.24 -23.97 -30.79
C ASP A 318 -3.32 -22.74 -30.88
N GLN A 319 -3.59 -21.82 -31.81
CA GLN A 319 -2.86 -20.55 -31.90
C GLN A 319 -3.00 -19.69 -30.64
N ASP A 320 -4.20 -19.61 -30.05
CA ASP A 320 -4.42 -18.84 -28.82
C ASP A 320 -3.72 -19.49 -27.62
N SER A 321 -3.71 -20.83 -27.56
CA SER A 321 -2.99 -21.60 -26.54
C SER A 321 -1.47 -21.44 -26.68
N GLY A 322 -0.94 -21.43 -27.92
CA GLY A 322 0.47 -21.21 -28.20
C GLY A 322 0.96 -19.83 -27.76
N LYS A 323 0.19 -18.77 -28.06
CA LYS A 323 0.48 -17.41 -27.56
C LYS A 323 0.47 -17.34 -26.02
N GLY A 324 -0.47 -18.04 -25.39
CA GLY A 324 -0.52 -18.16 -23.93
C GLY A 324 0.72 -18.83 -23.35
N GLN A 325 1.22 -19.91 -23.98
CA GLN A 325 2.45 -20.57 -23.55
C GLN A 325 3.70 -19.70 -23.72
N GLU A 326 3.83 -18.99 -24.85
CA GLU A 326 4.95 -18.07 -25.08
C GLU A 326 4.99 -16.94 -24.04
N ALA A 327 3.83 -16.38 -23.69
CA ALA A 327 3.74 -15.35 -22.65
C ALA A 327 4.18 -15.89 -21.27
N ILE A 328 3.74 -17.09 -20.89
CA ILE A 328 4.12 -17.71 -19.62
C ILE A 328 5.61 -18.05 -19.59
N LEU A 329 6.19 -18.52 -20.70
CA LEU A 329 7.62 -18.81 -20.80
C LEU A 329 8.46 -17.53 -20.63
N ALA A 330 8.04 -16.41 -21.24
CA ALA A 330 8.70 -15.12 -21.07
C ALA A 330 8.62 -14.61 -19.61
N GLU A 331 7.48 -14.79 -18.94
CA GLU A 331 7.35 -14.46 -17.51
C GLU A 331 8.25 -15.33 -16.62
N ILE A 332 8.37 -16.63 -16.92
CA ILE A 332 9.27 -17.54 -16.19
C ILE A 332 10.72 -17.11 -16.36
N GLU A 333 11.13 -16.75 -17.58
CA GLU A 333 12.48 -16.32 -17.89
C GLU A 333 12.82 -15.02 -17.13
N GLN A 334 11.92 -14.02 -17.16
CA GLN A 334 12.08 -12.78 -16.40
C GLN A 334 12.11 -12.99 -14.89
N MET A 335 11.29 -13.91 -14.38
CA MET A 335 11.30 -14.28 -12.95
C MET A 335 12.58 -14.99 -12.56
N SER A 336 13.16 -15.81 -13.45
CA SER A 336 14.42 -16.51 -13.22
C SER A 336 15.61 -15.54 -13.13
N GLU A 337 15.68 -14.55 -14.03
CA GLU A 337 16.69 -13.48 -13.99
C GLU A 337 16.59 -12.64 -12.71
N ASN A 338 15.37 -12.27 -12.33
CA ASN A 338 15.13 -11.55 -11.08
C ASN A 338 15.57 -12.34 -9.84
N LEU A 339 15.39 -13.67 -9.86
CA LEU A 339 15.77 -14.55 -8.77
C LEU A 339 17.28 -14.69 -8.68
N GLU A 340 17.99 -14.81 -9.80
CA GLU A 340 19.46 -14.77 -9.86
C GLU A 340 20.01 -13.44 -9.31
N ALA A 341 19.51 -12.30 -9.79
CA ALA A 341 19.93 -10.98 -9.32
C ALA A 341 19.69 -10.80 -7.80
N LYS A 342 18.57 -11.34 -7.28
CA LYS A 342 18.28 -11.32 -5.83
C LYS A 342 19.19 -12.24 -5.03
N LYS A 343 19.56 -13.42 -5.57
CA LYS A 343 20.54 -14.32 -4.94
C LYS A 343 21.90 -13.65 -4.83
N GLU A 344 22.40 -13.00 -5.88
CA GLU A 344 23.67 -12.26 -5.86
C GLU A 344 23.63 -11.08 -4.87
N SER A 345 22.51 -10.36 -4.82
CA SER A 345 22.32 -9.30 -3.82
C SER A 345 22.31 -9.85 -2.40
N TYR A 346 21.72 -11.03 -2.18
CA TYR A 346 21.69 -11.69 -0.87
C TYR A 346 23.07 -12.19 -0.44
N THR A 347 23.83 -12.83 -1.32
CA THR A 347 25.20 -13.30 -1.02
C THR A 347 26.12 -12.13 -0.72
N SER A 348 26.12 -11.08 -1.54
CA SER A 348 26.94 -9.88 -1.29
C SER A 348 26.52 -9.11 -0.02
N ALA A 349 25.24 -9.15 0.36
CA ALA A 349 24.78 -8.59 1.63
C ALA A 349 25.23 -9.47 2.81
N GLY A 350 25.18 -10.79 2.67
CA GLY A 350 25.66 -11.74 3.67
C GLY A 350 27.16 -11.61 3.94
N GLU A 351 27.97 -11.51 2.89
CA GLU A 351 29.42 -11.28 3.01
C GLU A 351 29.73 -9.96 3.74
N ARG A 352 29.04 -8.87 3.39
CA ARG A 352 29.18 -7.58 4.07
C ARG A 352 28.80 -7.64 5.54
N LEU A 353 27.76 -8.41 5.88
CA LEU A 353 27.30 -8.58 7.25
C LEU A 353 28.35 -9.35 8.07
N GLU A 354 28.97 -10.36 7.48
CA GLU A 354 30.02 -11.13 8.15
C GLU A 354 31.30 -10.31 8.35
N ILE A 355 31.68 -9.48 7.37
CA ILE A 355 32.77 -8.50 7.53
C ILE A 355 32.46 -7.54 8.69
N MET A 356 31.27 -6.96 8.73
CA MET A 356 30.87 -6.05 9.82
C MET A 356 30.82 -6.74 11.19
N ARG A 357 30.47 -8.03 11.25
CA ARG A 357 30.50 -8.80 12.51
C ARG A 357 31.92 -8.97 13.03
N VAL A 358 32.86 -9.32 12.15
CA VAL A 358 34.28 -9.44 12.51
C VAL A 358 34.84 -8.10 12.96
N GLU A 359 34.50 -7.01 12.26
CA GLU A 359 34.89 -5.65 12.67
C GLU A 359 34.32 -5.25 14.03
N LEU A 360 33.05 -5.56 14.30
CA LEU A 360 32.42 -5.32 15.60
C LEU A 360 33.10 -6.13 16.71
N GLN A 361 33.42 -7.40 16.46
CA GLN A 361 34.10 -8.23 17.44
C GLN A 361 35.51 -7.69 17.76
N ASN A 362 36.25 -7.24 16.74
CA ASN A 362 37.56 -6.61 16.93
C ASN A 362 37.46 -5.27 17.68
N LEU A 363 36.41 -4.48 17.43
CA LEU A 363 36.13 -3.24 18.15
C LEU A 363 35.75 -3.49 19.61
N ASP A 364 34.93 -4.50 19.89
CA ASP A 364 34.58 -4.90 21.26
C ASP A 364 35.80 -5.40 22.03
N GLU A 365 36.68 -6.17 21.40
CA GLU A 365 37.93 -6.61 22.01
C GLU A 365 38.88 -5.43 22.28
N SER A 366 38.98 -4.49 21.34
CA SER A 366 39.75 -3.26 21.51
C SER A 366 39.19 -2.37 22.63
N LEU A 367 37.86 -2.25 22.73
CA LEU A 367 37.18 -1.51 23.80
C LEU A 367 37.37 -2.20 25.16
N GLY A 368 37.39 -3.53 25.20
CA GLY A 368 37.70 -4.31 26.39
C GLY A 368 39.11 -4.03 26.91
N GLN A 369 40.12 -4.12 26.02
CA GLN A 369 41.51 -3.78 26.35
C GLN A 369 41.64 -2.33 26.84
N LEU A 370 41.00 -1.39 26.14
CA LEU A 370 41.03 0.02 26.52
C LEU A 370 40.36 0.26 27.88
N ALA A 371 39.28 -0.46 28.19
CA ALA A 371 38.61 -0.39 29.50
C ALA A 371 39.49 -0.93 30.64
N GLU A 372 40.21 -2.03 30.41
CA GLU A 372 41.20 -2.56 31.37
C GLU A 372 42.34 -1.56 31.60
N GLU A 373 42.90 -0.97 30.53
CA GLU A 373 43.93 0.05 30.63
C GLU A 373 43.45 1.28 31.40
N LEU A 374 42.22 1.73 31.14
CA LEU A 374 41.61 2.88 31.81
C LEU A 374 41.35 2.57 33.30
N GLY A 375 40.94 1.34 33.62
CA GLY A 375 40.84 0.85 35.00
C GLY A 375 42.18 0.82 35.72
N GLY A 376 43.21 0.26 35.10
CA GLY A 376 44.57 0.23 35.64
C GLY A 376 45.18 1.62 35.84
N ASN A 377 44.97 2.53 34.89
CA ASN A 377 45.41 3.92 35.01
C ASN A 377 44.66 4.69 36.10
N LYS A 378 43.37 4.42 36.32
CA LYS A 378 42.62 4.98 37.45
C LYS A 378 43.19 4.52 38.79
N GLN A 379 43.48 3.21 38.95
CA GLN A 379 44.10 2.69 40.17
C GLN A 379 45.48 3.31 40.43
N LYS A 380 46.33 3.39 39.40
CA LYS A 380 47.64 4.06 39.50
C LYS A 380 47.50 5.53 39.88
N ARG A 381 46.49 6.23 39.35
CA ARG A 381 46.21 7.62 39.69
C ARG A 381 45.80 7.75 41.17
N GLU A 382 44.91 6.90 41.65
CA GLU A 382 44.47 6.89 43.05
C GLU A 382 45.65 6.60 44.00
N GLU A 383 46.51 5.65 43.65
CA GLU A 383 47.74 5.34 44.40
C GLU A 383 48.69 6.54 44.44
N LYS A 384 48.91 7.21 43.30
CA LYS A 384 49.74 8.42 43.22
C LYS A 384 49.13 9.60 43.98
N GLU A 385 47.81 9.78 43.96
CA GLU A 385 47.12 10.79 44.77
C GLU A 385 47.28 10.51 46.28
N LEU A 386 47.25 9.24 46.70
CA LEU A 386 47.52 8.84 48.09
C LEU A 386 48.98 9.09 48.50
N GLU A 387 49.94 8.73 47.63
CA GLU A 387 51.35 9.07 47.84
C GLU A 387 51.57 10.58 47.95
N GLN A 388 50.96 11.36 47.05
CA GLN A 388 51.01 12.82 47.08
C GLN A 388 50.48 13.38 48.41
N LYS A 389 49.35 12.87 48.90
CA LYS A 389 48.79 13.26 50.22
C LYS A 389 49.74 12.91 51.37
N ARG A 390 50.36 11.72 51.35
CA ARG A 390 51.36 11.32 52.37
C ARG A 390 52.58 12.23 52.37
N VAL A 391 53.15 12.51 51.20
CA VAL A 391 54.31 13.39 51.06
C VAL A 391 53.94 14.81 51.50
N THR A 392 52.76 15.31 51.11
CA THR A 392 52.27 16.63 51.53
C THR A 392 52.13 16.73 53.05
N HIS A 393 51.54 15.72 53.71
CA HIS A 393 51.48 15.67 55.17
C HIS A 393 52.87 15.61 55.80
N LYS A 394 53.81 14.84 55.22
CA LYS A 394 55.18 14.77 55.74
C LYS A 394 55.91 16.11 55.62
N ILE A 395 55.73 16.83 54.51
CA ILE A 395 56.26 18.18 54.33
C ILE A 395 55.67 19.14 55.36
N GLN A 396 54.34 19.12 55.58
CA GLN A 396 53.70 19.96 56.59
C GLN A 396 54.22 19.67 58.01
N GLN A 397 54.43 18.40 58.34
CA GLN A 397 55.01 17.99 59.62
C GLN A 397 56.44 18.51 59.75
N LEU A 398 57.29 18.29 58.76
CA LEU A 398 58.67 18.79 58.76
C LEU A 398 58.74 20.32 58.83
N GLN A 399 57.85 21.04 58.15
CA GLN A 399 57.75 22.50 58.25
C GLN A 399 57.32 22.96 59.64
N LYS A 400 56.46 22.20 60.32
CA LYS A 400 56.07 22.50 61.69
C LYS A 400 57.25 22.25 62.64
N ASP A 401 57.91 21.10 62.52
CA ASP A 401 59.08 20.72 63.32
C ASP A 401 60.23 21.71 63.10
N ASP A 402 60.46 22.19 61.86
CA ASP A 402 61.45 23.21 61.53
C ASP A 402 61.16 24.56 62.20
N LYS A 403 59.89 25.00 62.17
CA LYS A 403 59.46 26.23 62.86
C LYS A 403 59.60 26.11 64.37
N GLU A 404 59.19 24.98 64.95
CA GLU A 404 59.34 24.73 66.39
C GLU A 404 60.81 24.68 66.80
N SER A 405 61.65 24.02 65.99
CA SER A 405 63.11 23.96 66.20
C SER A 405 63.75 25.35 66.10
N HIS A 406 63.37 26.18 65.12
CA HIS A 406 63.85 27.56 65.01
C HIS A 406 63.47 28.40 66.23
N VAL A 407 62.26 28.23 66.77
CA VAL A 407 61.84 28.91 68.00
C VAL A 407 62.66 28.45 69.21
N VAL A 408 62.94 27.15 69.33
CA VAL A 408 63.79 26.60 70.39
C VAL A 408 65.23 27.11 70.29
N VAL A 409 65.81 27.12 69.09
CA VAL A 409 67.16 27.65 68.84
C VAL A 409 67.22 29.13 69.19
N ALA A 410 66.27 29.94 68.70
CA ALA A 410 66.23 31.36 69.01
C ALA A 410 66.05 31.64 70.53
N ARG A 411 65.30 30.79 71.25
CA ARG A 411 65.19 30.86 72.71
C ARG A 411 66.52 30.54 73.40
N MET A 412 67.17 29.44 72.99
CA MET A 412 68.46 29.01 73.54
C MET A 412 69.56 30.04 73.30
N GLU A 413 69.65 30.63 72.11
CA GLU A 413 70.60 31.71 71.79
C GLU A 413 70.40 32.96 72.66
N LYS A 414 69.16 33.22 73.10
CA LYS A 414 68.82 34.37 73.95
C LYS A 414 69.08 34.11 75.45
N GLU A 415 68.82 32.89 75.92
CA GLU A 415 69.03 32.48 77.32
C GLU A 415 70.51 32.20 77.63
N HIS A 416 71.31 31.86 76.62
CA HIS A 416 72.69 31.43 76.78
C HIS A 416 73.66 32.21 75.87
N PRO A 417 74.21 33.35 76.34
CA PRO A 417 75.09 34.22 75.55
C PRO A 417 76.41 33.57 75.11
N TRP A 418 76.80 32.46 75.74
CA TRP A 418 77.99 31.69 75.37
C TRP A 418 77.80 30.96 74.02
N ILE A 419 76.56 30.64 73.64
CA ILE A 419 76.24 29.94 72.38
C ILE A 419 76.72 30.76 71.17
N GLN A 420 76.49 32.07 71.14
CA GLN A 420 76.97 32.94 70.05
C GLN A 420 78.51 33.05 69.99
N LYS A 421 79.21 32.92 71.11
CA LYS A 421 80.68 33.02 71.17
C LYS A 421 81.36 31.71 70.74
N GLU A 422 80.73 30.58 71.01
CA GLU A 422 81.31 29.24 70.82
C GLU A 422 80.68 28.46 69.66
N GLN A 423 79.69 29.02 68.96
CA GLN A 423 79.03 28.41 67.79
C GLN A 423 80.02 27.90 66.74
N ALA A 424 81.14 28.61 66.54
CA ALA A 424 82.18 28.24 65.59
C ALA A 424 82.96 26.95 65.96
N LEU A 425 82.80 26.46 67.19
CA LEU A 425 83.40 25.23 67.72
C LEU A 425 82.42 24.04 67.69
N PHE A 426 81.12 24.27 67.48
CA PHE A 426 80.10 23.22 67.48
C PHE A 426 80.34 22.20 66.36
N GLY A 427 80.34 20.90 66.70
CA GLY A 427 80.52 19.80 65.75
C GLY A 427 81.93 19.63 65.18
N LYS A 428 82.94 20.38 65.68
CA LYS A 428 84.33 20.19 65.27
C LYS A 428 85.00 19.06 66.05
N LYS A 429 85.61 18.12 65.32
CA LYS A 429 86.31 16.97 65.88
C LYS A 429 87.45 17.41 66.82
N GLY A 430 87.45 16.89 68.05
CA GLY A 430 88.46 17.19 69.07
C GLY A 430 88.23 18.47 69.89
N THR A 431 87.04 19.07 69.82
CA THR A 431 86.62 20.17 70.72
C THR A 431 85.62 19.65 71.77
N ASP A 432 85.36 20.43 72.82
CA ASP A 432 84.36 20.10 73.84
C ASP A 432 82.92 19.99 73.30
N PHE A 433 82.69 20.33 72.02
CA PHE A 433 81.42 20.25 71.29
C PHE A 433 81.45 19.24 70.12
N ASP A 434 82.29 18.21 70.20
CA ASP A 434 82.29 17.09 69.26
C ASP A 434 81.07 16.18 69.47
N PHE A 435 80.00 16.45 68.72
CA PHE A 435 78.73 15.73 68.83
C PHE A 435 78.77 14.25 68.39
N GLN A 436 79.82 13.81 67.70
CA GLN A 436 79.97 12.40 67.29
C GLN A 436 80.91 11.62 68.24
N GLY A 437 81.86 12.30 68.89
CA GLY A 437 82.84 11.69 69.80
C GLY A 437 82.46 11.71 71.29
N ASN A 438 81.66 12.68 71.74
CA ASN A 438 81.28 12.84 73.14
C ASN A 438 79.82 12.43 73.39
N HIS A 439 79.57 11.66 74.45
CA HIS A 439 78.23 11.19 74.79
C HIS A 439 77.53 12.17 75.74
N TYR A 440 76.80 13.13 75.18
CA TYR A 440 75.99 14.07 75.96
C TYR A 440 74.71 13.38 76.42
N GLN A 441 74.59 13.10 77.72
CA GLN A 441 73.35 12.59 78.30
C GLN A 441 72.26 13.67 78.24
N GLN A 442 71.08 13.29 77.73
CA GLN A 442 69.89 14.14 77.74
C GLN A 442 69.45 14.41 79.18
N ASN A 443 69.73 15.60 79.71
CA ASN A 443 68.89 16.15 80.77
C ASN A 443 67.55 16.53 80.15
N LYS A 444 66.47 16.03 80.75
CA LYS A 444 65.07 16.30 80.36
C LYS A 444 64.75 17.77 80.24
#